data_AF-A0A3M2FJD2-F1
#
_entry.id   AF-A0A3M2FJD2-F1
#
_cell.length_a   1.000
_cell.length_b   1.000
_cell.length_c   1.000
_cell.angle_alpha   90.00
_cell.angle_beta   90.00
_cell.angle_gamma   90.00
#
_symmetry.space_group_name_H-M   'P 1'
#
loop_
_entity.id
_entity.type
_entity.pdbx_description
1 polymer ?
#
loop_
_entity_poly.entity_id
_entity_poly.type
_entity_poly.pdbx_seq_one_letter_code
_entity_poly.pdbx_strand_id
1 'polypeptide(L)'
;MKSVNFIIILFFFMGSALMRCNDQGTAPYLTEYPVPDSNISYYKDLQPLFNGKCGFGSQCHTAENPDNLLFFSTREIFISHVIPGLSVPLVDPVKDALNPEQAPLYLIITESNYAGFERQPPLSYNRAPLTEREIEGIRNWIKEGAPE
;
A
#
# COMPACT_ATOMS: atom_id res chain seq x y z
N MET A 1 -53.37 17.16 -10.33
CA MET A 1 -52.19 17.57 -11.12
C MET A 1 -51.15 18.38 -10.33
N LYS A 2 -51.01 18.20 -9.00
CA LYS A 2 -49.94 18.86 -8.21
C LYS A 2 -48.86 17.88 -7.72
N SER A 3 -49.22 16.60 -7.59
CA SER A 3 -48.34 15.54 -7.04
C SER A 3 -47.35 14.97 -8.07
N VAL A 4 -47.64 15.07 -9.37
CA VAL A 4 -46.79 14.52 -10.46
C VAL A 4 -45.54 15.39 -10.67
N ASN A 5 -45.66 16.71 -10.54
CA ASN A 5 -44.52 17.63 -10.67
C ASN A 5 -43.53 17.53 -9.50
N PHE A 6 -43.96 17.06 -8.33
CA PHE A 6 -43.09 16.93 -7.16
C PHE A 6 -42.19 15.69 -7.24
N ILE A 7 -42.70 14.58 -7.80
CA ILE A 7 -41.95 13.32 -7.97
C ILE A 7 -40.85 13.47 -9.03
N ILE A 8 -41.09 14.25 -10.08
CA ILE A 8 -40.11 14.49 -11.16
C ILE A 8 -38.93 15.33 -10.65
N ILE A 9 -39.17 16.31 -9.76
CA ILE A 9 -38.12 17.15 -9.16
C ILE A 9 -37.24 16.32 -8.20
N LEU A 10 -37.83 15.38 -7.46
CA LEU A 10 -37.09 14.50 -6.53
C LEU A 10 -36.15 13.54 -7.28
N PHE A 11 -36.57 13.01 -8.43
CA PHE A 11 -35.72 12.15 -9.27
C PHE A 11 -34.56 12.93 -9.92
N PHE A 12 -34.75 14.21 -10.24
CA PHE A 12 -33.71 15.06 -10.82
C PHE A 12 -32.63 15.46 -9.80
N PHE A 13 -32.98 15.59 -8.52
CA PHE A 13 -32.03 15.87 -7.43
C PHE A 13 -31.25 14.63 -6.98
N MET A 14 -31.82 13.43 -7.11
CA MET A 14 -31.15 12.18 -6.72
C MET A 14 -30.15 11.68 -7.79
N GLY A 15 -30.30 12.10 -9.05
CA GLY A 15 -29.40 11.70 -10.14
C GLY A 15 -28.05 12.44 -10.19
N SER A 16 -27.97 13.65 -9.64
CA SER A 16 -26.75 14.49 -9.69
C SER A 16 -25.73 14.20 -8.58
N ALA A 17 -26.10 13.42 -7.55
CA ALA A 17 -25.20 13.01 -6.48
C ALA A 17 -24.26 11.85 -6.88
N LEU A 18 -24.47 11.21 -8.04
CA LEU A 18 -23.68 10.05 -8.48
C LEU A 18 -22.53 10.41 -9.45
N MET A 19 -22.38 11.67 -9.86
CA MET A 19 -21.42 12.10 -10.89
C MET A 19 -20.16 12.79 -10.35
N ARG A 20 -19.70 12.42 -9.15
CA ARG A 20 -18.36 12.79 -8.67
C ARG A 20 -17.53 11.56 -8.28
N CYS A 21 -17.60 10.51 -9.10
CA CYS A 21 -16.48 9.58 -9.20
C CYS A 21 -15.37 10.31 -9.97
N ASN A 22 -14.40 10.85 -9.23
CA ASN A 22 -13.16 11.31 -9.83
C ASN A 22 -12.46 10.05 -10.34
N ASP A 23 -12.47 9.86 -11.66
CA ASP A 23 -11.73 8.81 -12.35
C ASP A 23 -10.22 9.12 -12.24
N GLN A 24 -9.66 8.89 -11.05
CA GLN A 24 -8.22 8.68 -10.94
C GLN A 24 -7.97 7.35 -11.65
N GLY A 25 -7.42 7.46 -12.86
CA GLY A 25 -7.47 6.44 -13.89
C GLY A 25 -6.99 5.04 -13.50
N THR A 26 -7.39 4.12 -14.38
CA THR A 26 -7.29 2.66 -14.42
C THR A 26 -5.95 1.95 -14.08
N ALA A 27 -4.94 2.65 -13.55
CA ALA A 27 -3.63 2.09 -13.24
C ALA A 27 -3.06 2.60 -11.90
N PRO A 28 -3.63 2.19 -10.74
CA PRO A 28 -3.15 2.59 -9.41
C PRO A 28 -1.66 2.26 -9.14
N TYR A 29 -1.10 1.27 -9.83
CA TYR A 29 0.34 0.95 -9.75
C TYR A 29 1.24 2.00 -10.42
N LEU A 30 0.70 2.92 -11.22
CA LEU A 30 1.42 4.05 -11.83
C LEU A 30 1.28 5.34 -11.03
N THR A 31 0.36 5.38 -10.06
CA THR A 31 0.16 6.54 -9.19
C THR A 31 1.34 6.71 -8.24
N GLU A 32 1.79 7.95 -8.03
CA GLU A 32 2.70 8.28 -6.93
C GLU A 32 1.89 8.50 -5.66
N TYR A 33 2.34 7.91 -4.55
CA TYR A 33 1.69 8.07 -3.26
C TYR A 33 2.53 9.01 -2.38
N PRO A 34 2.04 10.23 -2.08
CA PRO A 34 2.77 11.14 -1.22
C PRO A 34 2.78 10.59 0.22
N VAL A 35 3.96 10.21 0.70
CA VAL A 35 4.21 9.85 2.10
C VAL A 35 4.87 11.06 2.80
N PRO A 36 4.39 11.48 3.99
CA PRO A 36 5.02 12.55 4.75
C PRO A 36 6.40 12.12 5.28
N ASP A 37 7.25 13.09 5.61
CA ASP A 37 8.61 12.81 6.10
C ASP A 37 8.64 12.38 7.59
N SER A 38 7.53 12.55 8.32
CA SER A 38 7.39 12.15 9.72
C SER A 38 5.94 12.01 10.17
N ASN A 39 5.73 11.39 11.34
CA ASN A 39 4.42 11.03 11.91
C ASN A 39 3.60 10.21 10.92
N ILE A 40 4.25 9.21 10.32
CA ILE A 40 3.72 8.45 9.20
C ILE A 40 2.74 7.43 9.76
N SER A 41 1.46 7.55 9.41
CA SER A 41 0.47 6.55 9.78
C SER A 41 0.42 5.46 8.73
N TYR A 42 0.42 4.20 9.18
CA TYR A 42 0.18 3.07 8.30
C TYR A 42 -1.14 3.23 7.54
N TYR A 43 -2.26 3.45 8.23
CA TYR A 43 -3.58 3.46 7.59
C TYR A 43 -3.77 4.64 6.63
N LYS A 44 -3.21 5.80 6.98
CA LYS A 44 -3.39 7.02 6.19
C LYS A 44 -2.39 7.12 5.03
N ASP A 45 -1.12 6.83 5.29
CA ASP A 45 -0.03 7.19 4.40
C ASP A 45 0.54 5.98 3.65
N LEU A 46 0.70 4.82 4.31
CA LEU A 46 1.32 3.64 3.68
C LEU A 46 0.35 2.62 3.09
N GLN A 47 -0.82 2.43 3.69
CA GLN A 47 -1.82 1.49 3.19
C GLN A 47 -2.25 1.81 1.75
N PRO A 48 -2.49 3.08 1.36
CA PRO A 48 -2.76 3.41 -0.04
C PRO A 48 -1.60 3.03 -0.97
N LEU A 49 -0.36 3.30 -0.55
CA LEU A 49 0.85 2.95 -1.30
C LEU A 49 0.96 1.43 -1.49
N PHE A 50 0.87 0.65 -0.41
CA PHE A 50 0.96 -0.80 -0.49
C PHE A 50 -0.18 -1.41 -1.30
N ASN A 51 -1.41 -0.92 -1.16
CA ASN A 51 -2.54 -1.38 -1.96
C ASN A 51 -2.36 -1.08 -3.46
N GLY A 52 -1.82 0.10 -3.78
CA GLY A 52 -1.58 0.52 -5.16
C GLY A 52 -0.43 -0.22 -5.84
N LYS A 53 0.71 -0.34 -5.16
CA LYS A 53 1.96 -0.84 -5.76
C LYS A 53 2.20 -2.33 -5.52
N CYS A 54 1.63 -2.89 -4.46
CA CYS A 54 1.93 -4.26 -4.02
C CYS A 54 0.68 -5.15 -3.95
N GLY A 55 -0.47 -4.60 -3.55
CA GLY A 55 -1.76 -5.26 -3.44
C GLY A 55 -2.60 -5.15 -4.71
N PHE A 56 -3.85 -4.68 -4.60
CA PHE A 56 -4.84 -4.64 -5.69
C PHE A 56 -4.34 -4.05 -7.01
N GLY A 57 -3.54 -2.99 -6.97
CA GLY A 57 -3.04 -2.38 -8.21
C GLY A 57 -2.03 -3.27 -8.95
N SER A 58 -1.36 -4.18 -8.26
CA SER A 58 -0.37 -5.09 -8.81
C SER A 58 -0.86 -6.55 -8.85
N GLN A 59 -1.93 -6.90 -8.14
CA GLN A 59 -2.48 -8.25 -8.02
C GLN A 59 -1.48 -9.30 -7.48
N CYS A 60 -0.32 -8.88 -6.96
CA CYS A 60 0.66 -9.79 -6.39
C CYS A 60 0.25 -10.18 -4.96
N HIS A 61 -0.09 -9.21 -4.13
CA HIS A 61 -0.45 -9.41 -2.72
C HIS A 61 -1.95 -9.19 -2.48
N THR A 62 -2.79 -10.04 -3.09
CA THR A 62 -4.26 -9.97 -2.99
C THR A 62 -4.86 -11.29 -2.55
N ALA A 63 -5.99 -11.26 -1.85
CA ALA A 63 -6.66 -12.47 -1.31
C ALA A 63 -6.97 -13.55 -2.37
N GLU A 64 -7.02 -13.13 -3.63
CA GLU A 64 -7.30 -13.95 -4.80
C GLU A 64 -6.07 -14.69 -5.34
N ASN A 65 -4.86 -14.33 -4.88
CA ASN A 65 -3.61 -14.99 -5.23
C ASN A 65 -3.21 -15.97 -4.10
N PRO A 66 -3.56 -17.26 -4.20
CA PRO A 66 -3.38 -18.24 -3.13
C PRO A 66 -1.91 -18.52 -2.80
N ASP A 67 -0.99 -18.20 -3.72
CA ASP A 67 0.44 -18.40 -3.53
C ASP A 67 1.07 -17.28 -2.66
N ASN A 68 0.34 -16.19 -2.40
CA ASN A 68 0.84 -15.02 -1.67
C ASN A 68 0.03 -14.76 -0.39
N LEU A 69 0.56 -15.24 0.74
CA LEU A 69 -0.05 -15.18 2.07
C LEU A 69 0.03 -13.80 2.78
N LEU A 70 0.47 -12.76 2.07
CA LEU A 70 0.70 -11.44 2.64
C LEU A 70 -0.28 -10.44 2.02
N PHE A 71 -1.25 -9.96 2.81
CA PHE A 71 -2.22 -8.93 2.40
C PHE A 71 -1.96 -7.65 3.19
N PHE A 72 -1.71 -6.53 2.53
CA PHE A 72 -1.36 -5.28 3.22
C PHE A 72 -2.59 -4.51 3.75
N SER A 73 -3.50 -5.21 4.43
CA SER A 73 -4.72 -4.63 4.99
C SER A 73 -4.52 -4.05 6.39
N THR A 74 -3.45 -4.44 7.09
CA THR A 74 -3.16 -4.00 8.45
C THR A 74 -1.66 -3.86 8.66
N ARG A 75 -1.29 -2.97 9.57
CA ARG A 75 0.06 -2.83 10.10
C ARG A 75 0.55 -4.16 10.67
N GLU A 76 -0.34 -4.87 11.36
CA GLU A 76 -0.07 -6.12 12.08
C GLU A 76 0.55 -7.18 11.17
N ILE A 77 0.21 -7.18 9.88
CA ILE A 77 0.75 -8.15 8.93
C ILE A 77 2.26 -7.94 8.71
N PHE A 78 2.77 -6.72 8.77
CA PHE A 78 4.21 -6.47 8.64
C PHE A 78 5.00 -6.91 9.87
N ILE A 79 4.41 -6.80 11.05
CA ILE A 79 5.09 -7.11 12.31
C ILE A 79 4.92 -8.58 12.73
N SER A 80 3.88 -9.26 12.24
CA SER A 80 3.59 -10.65 12.60
C SER A 80 3.93 -11.65 11.50
N HIS A 81 4.01 -11.21 10.23
CA HIS A 81 4.39 -12.11 9.15
C HIS A 81 5.87 -12.45 9.22
N VAL A 82 6.15 -13.72 9.47
CA VAL A 82 7.49 -14.28 9.50
C VAL A 82 7.90 -14.68 8.08
N ILE A 83 9.03 -14.15 7.63
CA ILE A 83 9.58 -14.49 6.31
C ILE A 83 10.01 -15.96 6.30
N PRO A 84 9.46 -16.78 5.39
CA PRO A 84 9.85 -18.18 5.26
C PRO A 84 11.37 -18.33 5.07
N GLY A 85 11.99 -19.24 5.83
CA GLY A 85 13.43 -19.50 5.76
C GLY A 85 14.32 -18.58 6.60
N LEU A 86 13.83 -17.41 7.04
CA LEU A 86 14.60 -16.51 7.90
C LEU A 86 14.17 -16.51 9.37
N SER A 87 12.93 -16.90 9.67
CA SER A 87 12.37 -16.88 11.03
C SER A 87 12.41 -15.48 11.70
N VAL A 88 12.31 -14.42 10.90
CA VAL A 88 12.21 -13.02 11.34
C VAL A 88 10.96 -12.36 10.74
N PRO A 89 10.35 -11.37 11.42
CA PRO A 89 9.24 -10.62 10.85
C PRO A 89 9.70 -9.75 9.67
N LEU A 90 8.76 -9.26 8.86
CA LEU A 90 9.08 -8.24 7.84
C LEU A 90 9.56 -6.93 8.46
N VAL A 91 9.01 -6.57 9.62
CA VAL A 91 9.42 -5.41 10.43
C VAL A 91 9.38 -5.78 11.91
N ASP A 92 10.47 -5.52 12.63
CA ASP A 92 10.51 -5.49 14.09
C ASP A 92 10.47 -4.03 14.57
N PRO A 93 9.34 -3.55 15.13
CA PRO A 93 9.16 -2.15 15.52
C PRO A 93 10.20 -1.61 16.51
N VAL A 94 10.86 -2.47 17.29
CA VAL A 94 11.82 -2.04 18.31
C VAL A 94 13.23 -2.12 17.76
N LYS A 95 13.58 -3.26 17.16
CA LYS A 95 14.92 -3.50 16.63
C LYS A 95 15.19 -2.66 15.37
N ASP A 96 14.25 -2.64 14.45
CA ASP A 96 14.45 -2.03 13.14
C ASP A 96 14.32 -0.51 13.19
N ALA A 97 13.63 0.05 14.18
CA ALA A 97 13.60 1.50 14.41
C ALA A 97 15.00 2.10 14.63
N LEU A 98 15.94 1.32 15.16
CA LEU A 98 17.32 1.73 15.39
C LEU A 98 18.18 1.69 14.12
N ASN A 99 17.84 0.81 13.17
CA ASN A 99 18.58 0.60 11.92
C ASN A 99 17.60 0.24 10.79
N PRO A 100 16.78 1.20 10.31
CA PRO A 100 15.69 0.93 9.38
C PRO A 100 16.19 0.36 8.04
N GLU A 101 17.44 0.64 7.67
CA GLU A 101 18.08 0.10 6.46
C GLU A 101 18.40 -1.39 6.57
N GLN A 102 18.38 -1.96 7.77
CA GLN A 102 18.57 -3.40 8.01
C GLN A 102 17.25 -4.16 8.18
N ALA A 103 16.12 -3.44 8.17
CA ALA A 103 14.81 -4.05 8.26
C ALA A 103 14.56 -4.96 7.05
N PRO A 104 14.05 -6.19 7.25
CA PRO A 104 13.80 -7.11 6.13
C PRO A 104 12.89 -6.52 5.05
N LEU A 105 11.84 -5.77 5.43
CA LEU A 105 11.00 -5.05 4.47
C LEU A 105 11.81 -4.08 3.61
N TYR A 106 12.67 -3.27 4.23
CA TYR A 106 13.48 -2.29 3.50
C TYR A 106 14.44 -3.00 2.53
N LEU A 107 15.14 -4.02 3.00
CA LEU A 107 16.08 -4.79 2.18
C LEU A 107 15.37 -5.49 1.00
N ILE A 108 14.17 -6.04 1.21
CA ILE A 108 13.38 -6.67 0.13
C ILE A 108 12.99 -5.65 -0.95
N ILE A 109 12.75 -4.37 -0.60
CA ILE A 109 12.35 -3.35 -1.58
C ILE A 109 13.52 -2.58 -2.20
N THR A 110 14.74 -2.68 -1.65
CA THR A 110 15.93 -1.97 -2.15
C THR A 110 16.97 -2.88 -2.79
N GLU A 111 17.21 -4.07 -2.22
CA GLU A 111 18.25 -4.97 -2.69
C GLU A 111 17.78 -5.82 -3.88
N SER A 112 18.70 -6.11 -4.81
CA SER A 112 18.40 -6.98 -5.95
C SER A 112 18.08 -8.42 -5.53
N ASN A 113 18.71 -8.88 -4.45
CA ASN A 113 18.42 -10.14 -3.77
C ASN A 113 18.67 -9.99 -2.26
N TYR A 114 17.67 -10.34 -1.46
CA TYR A 114 17.79 -10.45 -0.01
C TYR A 114 17.39 -11.86 0.42
N ALA A 115 18.33 -12.62 1.00
CA ALA A 115 18.08 -13.96 1.52
C ALA A 115 17.41 -14.93 0.52
N GLY A 116 17.72 -14.82 -0.77
CA GLY A 116 17.11 -15.63 -1.82
C GLY A 116 15.79 -15.08 -2.37
N PHE A 117 15.26 -13.98 -1.81
CA PHE A 117 14.12 -13.24 -2.36
C PHE A 117 14.60 -12.19 -3.36
N GLU A 118 14.00 -12.16 -4.55
CA GLU A 118 14.19 -11.04 -5.49
C GLU A 118 13.53 -9.77 -4.97
N ARG A 119 14.06 -8.61 -5.40
CA ARG A 119 13.48 -7.30 -5.11
C ARG A 119 11.98 -7.24 -5.35
N GLN A 120 11.21 -6.71 -4.39
CA GLN A 120 9.78 -6.47 -4.54
C GLN A 120 9.45 -4.96 -4.53
N PRO A 121 8.59 -4.46 -5.44
CA PRO A 121 8.09 -5.14 -6.63
C PRO A 121 9.20 -5.45 -7.65
N PRO A 122 9.06 -6.51 -8.48
CA PRO A 122 10.07 -6.85 -9.49
C PRO A 122 10.24 -5.74 -10.53
N LEU A 123 11.50 -5.42 -10.86
CA LEU A 123 11.84 -4.42 -11.89
C LEU A 123 11.48 -4.86 -13.32
N SER A 124 11.33 -6.17 -13.53
CA SER A 124 11.04 -6.78 -14.83
C SER A 124 9.57 -6.73 -15.24
N TYR A 125 8.68 -6.28 -14.36
CA TYR A 125 7.27 -6.12 -14.68
C TYR A 125 7.00 -4.76 -15.33
N ASN A 126 5.99 -4.69 -16.22
CA ASN A 126 5.52 -3.45 -16.87
C ASN A 126 4.82 -2.50 -15.88
N ARG A 127 5.49 -2.14 -14.79
CA ARG A 127 4.97 -1.33 -13.68
C ARG A 127 6.04 -0.35 -13.23
N ALA A 128 5.61 0.83 -12.77
CA ALA A 128 6.53 1.77 -12.17
C ALA A 128 7.07 1.17 -10.86
N PRO A 129 8.40 1.17 -10.62
CA PRO A 129 8.94 0.80 -9.33
C PRO A 129 8.48 1.79 -8.26
N LEU A 130 8.71 1.44 -6.99
CA LEU A 130 8.66 2.43 -5.92
C LEU A 130 9.64 3.56 -6.24
N THR A 131 9.18 4.80 -6.12
CA THR A 131 10.02 5.99 -6.21
C THR A 131 10.93 6.09 -5.00
N GLU A 132 12.03 6.85 -5.11
CA GLU A 132 12.92 7.11 -3.96
C GLU A 132 12.16 7.71 -2.77
N ARG A 133 11.15 8.56 -3.04
CA ARG A 133 10.32 9.17 -2.00
C ARG A 133 9.43 8.15 -1.29
N GLU A 134 8.85 7.21 -2.02
CA GLU A 134 8.03 6.14 -1.43
C GLU A 134 8.91 5.18 -0.60
N ILE A 135 10.12 4.88 -1.06
CA ILE A 135 11.11 4.08 -0.30
C ILE A 135 11.51 4.82 0.98
N GLU A 136 11.82 6.12 0.90
CA GLU A 136 12.17 6.93 2.07
C GLU A 136 11.01 7.04 3.06
N GLY A 137 9.77 7.13 2.57
CA GLY A 137 8.57 7.08 3.40
C GLY A 137 8.44 5.78 4.17
N ILE A 138 8.64 4.63 3.51
CA ILE A 138 8.64 3.32 4.18
C ILE A 138 9.77 3.24 5.22
N ARG A 139 10.98 3.71 4.87
CA ARG A 139 12.13 3.77 5.78
C ARG A 139 11.83 4.59 7.03
N ASN A 140 11.26 5.78 6.87
CA ASN A 140 10.94 6.67 7.99
C ASN A 140 9.83 6.09 8.87
N TRP A 141 8.84 5.41 8.29
CA TRP A 141 7.84 4.70 9.07
C TRP A 141 8.46 3.59 9.92
N ILE A 142 9.37 2.77 9.37
CA ILE A 142 10.12 1.76 10.14
C ILE A 142 10.91 2.45 11.27
N LYS A 143 11.61 3.55 10.95
CA LYS A 143 12.38 4.35 11.92
C LYS A 143 11.53 4.89 13.07
N GLU A 144 10.27 5.21 12.82
CA GLU A 144 9.30 5.67 13.81
C GLU A 144 8.71 4.54 14.68
N GLY A 145 9.20 3.30 14.52
CA GLY A 145 8.66 2.14 15.21
C GLY A 145 7.41 1.59 14.54
N ALA A 146 7.28 1.84 13.23
CA ALA A 146 6.19 1.38 12.40
C ALA A 146 4.82 1.64 13.05
N PRO A 147 4.40 2.90 13.32
CA PRO A 147 3.13 3.19 13.98
C PRO A 147 1.91 2.92 13.08
N GLU A 148 0.70 2.90 13.69
CA GLU A 148 -0.58 2.77 12.98
C GLU A 148 -0.94 3.98 12.10
#